data_AF-A0A9P8URH7-F1
#
_entry.id   AF-A0A9P8URH7-F1
#
_cell.length_a   1.000
_cell.length_b   1.000
_cell.length_c   1.000
_cell.angle_alpha   90.00
_cell.angle_beta   90.00
_cell.angle_gamma   90.00
#
_symmetry.space_group_name_H-M   'P 1'
#
loop_
_entity.id
_entity.type
_entity.pdbx_description
1 polymer ?
#
loop_
_entity_poly.entity_id
_entity_poly.type
_entity_poly.pdbx_seq_one_letter_code
_entity_poly.pdbx_strand_id
1 'polypeptide(L)'
;MMGLFSTDPDQLNVYGYKFKWGTLHQAPEELQRLTCSYDSVATDALNSLDKLVPPGPIRSQNENQETIEAKNNKKHRNLYKLVREHAETSESVGKLWREINNIPDWVDWESIERGQKVFWRYGGPAITALTFVSLLGGMSSGRTVETLDRTGGFNARVVRQRLLETTQHTLGVHKDIESIKPGGEGFESSVRVRLLHAVVRQRIVKLAEEKPDYFDIKKYGLPINDLDCIGTIATFSATLLWIGLPRQGIFLRQQEIADYLALWRYVSYLMGTPHDWLATPETAKAMMESLLVSEIKPTKKSGTLANNIITGLEAQPPTYASRGFLNAETYWLNGSELCQEMNIEKPSLYDTVLVIGQCLFFMITSYYNRLIPSWDENHIKLVRKVLYDILVHKKEKGGLGYQAKFNFKWVPDLQNATTPLGERAPGQTQKTGAFRHSGIERTALTTLAFTGVVLGLTALGGFRVITSFGKLISRNLDWVSAVIPISTLA
;
A
#
# COMPACT_ATOMS: atom_id res chain seq x y z
N MET A 1 9.80 23.85 -7.10
CA MET A 1 9.46 24.18 -8.50
C MET A 1 10.62 23.78 -9.42
N MET A 2 11.03 22.51 -9.39
CA MET A 2 12.03 21.91 -10.28
C MET A 2 11.35 20.67 -10.88
N GLY A 3 11.19 20.62 -12.20
CA GLY A 3 10.63 19.46 -12.91
C GLY A 3 9.64 19.73 -14.04
N LEU A 4 9.36 21.00 -14.40
CA LEU A 4 8.30 21.26 -15.40
C LEU A 4 8.73 21.08 -16.87
N PHE A 5 10.02 21.06 -17.21
CA PHE A 5 10.45 20.92 -18.63
C PHE A 5 11.75 20.12 -18.77
N SER A 6 11.70 18.82 -18.47
CA SER A 6 12.69 17.88 -19.03
C SER A 6 12.10 17.35 -20.33
N THR A 7 12.70 17.73 -21.47
CA THR A 7 12.36 17.29 -22.84
C THR A 7 13.37 16.27 -23.35
N ASP A 8 13.80 15.36 -22.48
CA ASP A 8 14.69 14.26 -22.88
C ASP A 8 13.88 13.28 -23.74
N PRO A 9 14.19 13.12 -25.05
CA PRO A 9 13.42 12.29 -25.97
C PRO A 9 13.46 10.80 -25.59
N ASP A 10 14.44 10.37 -24.79
CA ASP A 10 14.62 8.97 -24.37
C ASP A 10 13.90 8.66 -23.04
N GLN A 11 13.17 9.63 -22.48
CA GLN A 11 12.46 9.47 -21.21
C GLN A 11 11.04 8.96 -21.43
N LEU A 12 10.73 7.78 -20.89
CA LEU A 12 9.38 7.25 -20.84
C LEU A 12 8.56 8.02 -19.79
N ASN A 13 7.28 8.24 -20.07
CA ASN A 13 6.32 8.84 -19.15
C ASN A 13 5.08 7.96 -19.05
N VAL A 14 4.91 7.32 -17.89
CA VAL A 14 3.72 6.51 -17.59
C VAL A 14 2.91 7.25 -16.53
N TYR A 15 1.81 7.90 -16.96
CA TYR A 15 0.90 8.66 -16.11
C TYR A 15 1.61 9.63 -15.13
N GLY A 16 2.57 10.40 -15.64
CA GLY A 16 3.33 11.39 -14.89
C GLY A 16 4.49 10.82 -14.07
N TYR A 17 4.76 9.52 -14.13
CA TYR A 17 6.01 8.93 -13.65
C TYR A 17 7.00 8.84 -14.81
N LYS A 18 8.12 9.57 -14.70
CA LYS A 18 9.12 9.69 -15.77
C LYS A 18 10.42 8.95 -15.42
N PHE A 19 10.91 8.13 -16.33
CA PHE A 19 12.14 7.35 -16.14
C PHE A 19 12.81 6.98 -17.47
N LYS A 20 14.05 6.51 -17.41
CA LYS A 20 14.78 6.00 -18.58
C LYS A 20 14.79 4.49 -18.55
N TRP A 21 14.46 3.88 -19.68
CA TRP A 21 14.62 2.45 -19.84
C TRP A 21 16.11 2.08 -19.78
N GLY A 22 16.44 0.96 -19.15
CA GLY A 22 17.82 0.54 -18.91
C GLY A 22 17.94 -0.99 -18.90
N THR A 23 19.16 -1.50 -18.79
CA THR A 23 19.47 -2.93 -18.97
C THR A 23 18.87 -3.87 -17.92
N LEU A 24 18.44 -3.35 -16.77
CA LEU A 24 17.77 -4.12 -15.72
C LEU A 24 16.25 -4.23 -15.91
N HIS A 25 15.68 -3.44 -16.83
CA HIS A 25 14.25 -3.47 -17.11
C HIS A 25 13.91 -4.67 -17.98
N GLN A 26 12.74 -5.25 -17.74
CA GLN A 26 12.15 -6.32 -18.53
C GLN A 26 11.00 -5.76 -19.37
N ALA A 27 11.00 -6.08 -20.66
CA ALA A 27 9.94 -5.67 -21.58
C ALA A 27 8.63 -6.43 -21.30
N PRO A 28 7.46 -5.89 -21.69
CA PRO A 28 6.18 -6.57 -21.50
C PRO A 28 6.14 -8.01 -22.03
N GLU A 29 6.81 -8.28 -23.14
CA GLU A 29 6.89 -9.61 -23.77
C GLU A 29 7.69 -10.59 -22.90
N GLU A 30 8.73 -10.12 -22.22
CA GLU A 30 9.55 -10.94 -21.31
C GLU A 30 8.78 -11.28 -20.03
N LEU A 31 7.97 -10.34 -19.54
CA LEU A 31 7.12 -10.52 -18.37
C LEU A 31 5.92 -11.43 -18.65
N GLN A 32 5.47 -11.53 -19.91
CA GLN A 32 4.29 -12.31 -20.27
C GLN A 32 4.39 -13.78 -19.82
N ARG A 33 5.58 -14.39 -19.80
CA ARG A 33 5.77 -15.77 -19.32
C ARG A 33 5.30 -15.98 -17.87
N LEU A 34 5.40 -14.93 -17.05
CA LEU A 34 5.00 -14.96 -15.64
C LEU A 34 3.46 -14.96 -15.46
N THR A 35 2.70 -14.72 -16.53
CA THR A 35 1.24 -14.86 -16.53
C THR A 35 0.79 -16.33 -16.56
N CYS A 36 1.70 -17.24 -16.92
CA CYS A 36 1.47 -18.68 -17.01
C CYS A 36 2.08 -19.47 -15.84
N SER A 37 2.88 -18.83 -15.00
CA SER A 37 3.47 -19.44 -13.80
C SER A 37 2.74 -18.99 -12.54
N TYR A 38 2.80 -19.83 -11.51
CA TYR A 38 2.17 -19.60 -10.23
C TYR A 38 2.82 -20.51 -9.17
N ASP A 39 2.50 -20.25 -7.90
CA ASP A 39 2.91 -21.07 -6.76
C ASP A 39 2.30 -22.48 -6.80
N SER A 40 3.02 -23.42 -7.44
CA SER A 40 2.62 -24.82 -7.51
C SER A 40 2.74 -25.53 -6.17
N VAL A 41 3.65 -25.12 -5.29
CA VAL A 41 3.88 -25.75 -3.99
C VAL A 41 2.67 -25.59 -3.09
N ALA A 42 2.10 -24.38 -2.98
CA ALA A 42 0.87 -24.18 -2.23
C ALA A 42 -0.34 -24.88 -2.89
N THR A 43 -0.41 -24.89 -4.22
CA THR A 43 -1.46 -25.58 -4.98
C THR A 43 -1.43 -27.10 -4.73
N ASP A 44 -0.26 -27.75 -4.75
CA ASP A 44 -0.12 -29.18 -4.51
C ASP A 44 -0.39 -29.56 -3.06
N ALA A 45 0.02 -28.71 -2.10
CA ALA A 45 -0.32 -28.90 -0.69
C ALA A 45 -1.84 -28.80 -0.49
N LEU A 46 -2.49 -27.80 -1.08
CA LEU A 46 -3.93 -27.61 -1.02
C LEU A 46 -4.70 -28.79 -1.63
N ASN A 47 -4.29 -29.28 -2.80
CA ASN A 47 -4.88 -30.46 -3.44
C ASN A 47 -4.84 -31.69 -2.53
N SER A 48 -3.73 -31.91 -1.82
CA SER A 48 -3.61 -33.00 -0.86
C SER A 48 -4.49 -32.77 0.37
N LEU A 49 -4.54 -31.55 0.89
CA LEU A 49 -5.44 -31.22 2.01
C LEU A 49 -6.91 -31.38 1.64
N ASP A 50 -7.31 -31.08 0.40
CA ASP A 50 -8.69 -31.23 -0.07
C ASP A 50 -9.10 -32.71 -0.14
N LYS A 51 -8.16 -33.62 -0.41
CA LYS A 51 -8.39 -35.07 -0.35
C LYS A 51 -8.49 -35.58 1.08
N LEU A 52 -7.66 -35.08 1.99
CA LEU A 52 -7.61 -35.50 3.39
C LEU A 52 -8.77 -34.94 4.22
N VAL A 53 -9.03 -33.64 4.06
CA VAL A 53 -10.05 -32.89 4.79
C VAL A 53 -10.80 -32.01 3.78
N PRO A 54 -11.84 -32.56 3.12
CA PRO A 54 -12.58 -31.84 2.09
C PRO A 54 -13.17 -30.51 2.59
N PRO A 55 -13.21 -29.46 1.73
CA PRO A 55 -13.86 -28.21 2.09
C PRO A 55 -15.36 -28.41 2.31
N GLY A 56 -15.92 -27.66 3.27
CA GLY A 56 -17.37 -27.62 3.47
C GLY A 56 -18.11 -26.95 2.29
N PRO A 57 -19.44 -27.08 2.22
CA PRO A 57 -20.24 -26.48 1.16
C PRO A 57 -20.07 -24.95 1.13
N ILE A 58 -19.96 -24.39 -0.08
CA ILE A 58 -19.86 -22.96 -0.31
C ILE A 58 -21.20 -22.32 0.05
N ARG A 59 -21.23 -21.45 1.07
CA ARG A 59 -22.43 -20.71 1.48
C ARG A 59 -22.57 -19.42 0.66
N SER A 60 -23.80 -19.03 0.37
CA SER A 60 -24.10 -17.83 -0.42
C SER A 60 -23.73 -16.54 0.31
N GLN A 61 -23.39 -15.49 -0.43
CA GLN A 61 -22.96 -14.19 0.11
C GLN A 61 -24.09 -13.39 0.81
N ASN A 62 -25.30 -13.92 0.92
CA ASN A 62 -26.51 -13.22 1.40
C ASN A 62 -26.81 -13.40 2.92
N GLU A 63 -25.98 -14.12 3.68
CA GLU A 63 -26.18 -14.28 5.13
C GLU A 63 -25.66 -13.07 5.93
N ASN A 64 -26.45 -12.57 6.89
CA ASN A 64 -26.09 -11.44 7.75
C ASN A 64 -24.83 -11.73 8.60
N GLN A 65 -23.89 -10.79 8.55
CA GLN A 65 -22.49 -10.96 8.94
C GLN A 65 -22.25 -11.13 10.45
N GLU A 66 -23.00 -10.44 11.30
CA GLU A 66 -22.92 -10.61 12.77
C GLU A 66 -23.43 -11.99 13.22
N THR A 67 -24.39 -12.55 12.50
CA THR A 67 -24.91 -13.91 12.71
C THR A 67 -23.90 -14.98 12.30
N ILE A 68 -23.06 -14.69 11.30
CA ILE A 68 -21.99 -15.57 10.81
C ILE A 68 -20.87 -15.68 11.86
N GLU A 69 -20.40 -14.55 12.41
CA GLU A 69 -19.30 -14.53 13.38
C GLU A 69 -19.71 -15.12 14.75
N ALA A 70 -20.95 -14.88 15.19
CA ALA A 70 -21.50 -15.48 16.42
C ALA A 70 -21.73 -17.00 16.29
N LYS A 71 -22.06 -17.52 15.09
CA LYS A 71 -22.20 -18.96 14.81
C LYS A 71 -20.85 -19.65 14.50
N ASN A 72 -19.82 -18.90 14.11
CA ASN A 72 -18.54 -19.42 13.57
C ASN A 72 -17.54 -19.94 14.60
N ASN A 73 -17.87 -19.97 15.89
CA ASN A 73 -17.01 -20.62 16.89
C ASN A 73 -16.98 -22.16 16.74
N LYS A 74 -17.73 -22.73 15.78
CA LYS A 74 -17.63 -24.14 15.35
C LYS A 74 -17.37 -24.27 13.83
N LYS A 75 -16.21 -24.85 13.48
CA LYS A 75 -15.83 -25.51 12.20
C LYS A 75 -15.64 -24.64 10.93
N HIS A 76 -14.80 -23.60 10.95
CA HIS A 76 -14.18 -23.13 9.70
C HIS A 76 -12.83 -23.85 9.44
N ARG A 77 -12.56 -24.20 8.17
CA ARG A 77 -11.36 -24.94 7.75
C ARG A 77 -10.12 -24.04 7.84
N ASN A 78 -9.37 -24.12 8.93
CA ASN A 78 -8.14 -23.36 9.13
C ASN A 78 -7.00 -24.02 8.36
N LEU A 79 -6.72 -23.55 7.14
CA LEU A 79 -5.71 -24.17 6.27
C LEU A 79 -4.31 -24.17 6.87
N TYR A 80 -3.89 -23.10 7.55
CA TYR A 80 -2.57 -23.07 8.19
C TYR A 80 -2.43 -24.16 9.25
N LYS A 81 -3.47 -24.37 10.08
CA LYS A 81 -3.49 -25.44 11.07
C LYS A 81 -3.41 -26.82 10.40
N LEU A 82 -4.16 -27.03 9.31
CA LEU A 82 -4.12 -28.27 8.53
C LEU A 82 -2.77 -28.53 7.89
N VAL A 83 -2.09 -27.50 7.37
CA VAL A 83 -0.72 -27.63 6.84
C VAL A 83 0.20 -28.13 7.95
N ARG A 84 0.14 -27.53 9.13
CA ARG A 84 0.94 -27.97 10.29
C ARG A 84 0.62 -29.40 10.73
N GLU A 85 -0.67 -29.75 10.84
CA GLU A 85 -1.12 -31.07 11.28
C GLU A 85 -0.73 -32.19 10.32
N HIS A 86 -0.70 -31.92 9.01
CA HIS A 86 -0.43 -32.92 7.98
C HIS A 86 0.97 -32.82 7.35
N ALA A 87 1.86 -31.97 7.87
CA ALA A 87 3.20 -31.76 7.34
C ALA A 87 4.05 -33.03 7.30
N GLU A 88 3.90 -33.92 8.28
CA GLU A 88 4.67 -35.18 8.35
C GLU A 88 3.99 -36.32 7.57
N THR A 89 2.67 -36.25 7.39
CA THR A 89 1.86 -37.36 6.82
C THR A 89 1.61 -37.23 5.32
N SER A 90 1.81 -36.05 4.74
CA SER A 90 1.56 -35.77 3.32
C SER A 90 2.77 -35.08 2.70
N GLU A 91 3.34 -35.68 1.66
CA GLU A 91 4.59 -35.19 1.05
C GLU A 91 4.48 -33.75 0.52
N SER A 92 3.41 -33.42 -0.21
CA SER A 92 3.24 -32.07 -0.76
C SER A 92 2.95 -31.03 0.32
N VAL A 93 2.25 -31.40 1.39
CA VAL A 93 2.01 -30.54 2.55
C VAL A 93 3.32 -30.32 3.32
N GLY A 94 4.10 -31.38 3.51
CA GLY A 94 5.43 -31.32 4.12
C GLY A 94 6.42 -30.49 3.31
N LYS A 95 6.34 -30.52 1.98
CA LYS A 95 7.13 -29.65 1.09
C LYS A 95 6.82 -28.16 1.37
N LEU A 96 5.54 -27.78 1.37
CA LEU A 96 5.15 -26.41 1.72
C LEU A 96 5.61 -26.03 3.14
N TRP A 97 5.40 -26.92 4.12
CA TRP A 97 5.78 -26.66 5.51
C TRP A 97 7.29 -26.46 5.67
N ARG A 98 8.12 -27.28 5.01
CA ARG A 98 9.58 -27.12 5.01
C ARG A 98 9.99 -25.82 4.33
N GLU A 99 9.39 -25.48 3.19
CA GLU A 99 9.71 -24.25 2.47
C GLU A 99 9.42 -23.01 3.33
N ILE A 100 8.24 -22.90 3.93
CA ILE A 100 7.91 -21.72 4.73
C ILE A 100 8.73 -21.63 6.03
N ASN A 101 9.18 -22.73 6.61
CA ASN A 101 10.01 -22.72 7.82
C ASN A 101 11.52 -22.65 7.53
N ASN A 102 11.92 -22.74 6.27
CA ASN A 102 13.30 -22.56 5.87
C ASN A 102 13.64 -21.06 5.88
N ILE A 103 14.79 -20.70 6.46
CA ILE A 103 15.29 -19.32 6.44
C ILE A 103 16.34 -19.24 5.33
N PRO A 104 16.10 -18.53 4.23
CA PRO A 104 17.09 -18.38 3.17
C PRO A 104 18.37 -17.66 3.65
N ASP A 105 19.51 -18.02 3.08
CA ASP A 105 20.83 -17.48 3.47
C ASP A 105 20.96 -15.95 3.29
N TRP A 106 20.14 -15.37 2.41
CA TRP A 106 20.12 -13.92 2.17
C TRP A 106 19.30 -13.13 3.21
N VAL A 107 18.64 -13.80 4.15
CA VAL A 107 17.83 -13.13 5.20
C VAL A 107 18.74 -12.56 6.28
N ASP A 108 18.78 -11.23 6.37
CA ASP A 108 19.36 -10.49 7.48
C ASP A 108 18.25 -9.92 8.38
N TRP A 109 18.10 -10.49 9.58
CA TRP A 109 17.10 -10.06 10.55
C TRP A 109 17.29 -8.62 11.04
N GLU A 110 18.52 -8.13 11.13
CA GLU A 110 18.77 -6.75 11.53
C GLU A 110 18.32 -5.78 10.44
N SER A 111 18.60 -6.13 9.17
CA SER A 111 18.08 -5.38 8.00
C SER A 111 16.56 -5.37 7.98
N ILE A 112 15.91 -6.52 8.22
CA ILE A 112 14.45 -6.59 8.29
C ILE A 112 13.91 -5.73 9.44
N GLU A 113 14.54 -5.74 10.61
CA GLU A 113 14.10 -4.94 11.77
C GLU A 113 14.14 -3.44 11.45
N ARG A 114 15.23 -2.97 10.82
CA ARG A 114 15.34 -1.59 10.36
C ARG A 114 14.29 -1.27 9.29
N GLY A 115 14.01 -2.22 8.39
CA GLY A 115 12.94 -2.11 7.39
C GLY A 115 11.56 -1.96 8.02
N GLN A 116 11.28 -2.71 9.10
CA GLN A 116 10.04 -2.55 9.87
C GLN A 116 9.91 -1.14 10.47
N LYS A 117 11.02 -0.57 10.97
CA LYS A 117 11.03 0.81 11.50
C LYS A 117 10.72 1.86 10.44
N VAL A 118 11.13 1.66 9.19
CA VAL A 118 10.84 2.59 8.07
C VAL A 118 9.33 2.79 7.93
N PHE A 119 8.53 1.73 7.95
CA PHE A 119 7.07 1.84 7.87
C PHE A 119 6.49 2.70 8.99
N TRP A 120 6.90 2.45 10.24
CA TRP A 120 6.37 3.19 11.40
C TRP A 120 6.85 4.64 11.45
N ARG A 121 8.08 4.91 11.01
CA ARG A 121 8.62 6.26 10.88
C ARG A 121 7.78 7.12 9.93
N TYR A 122 7.26 6.50 8.87
CA TYR A 122 6.44 7.15 7.85
C TYR A 122 4.98 6.69 7.91
N GLY A 123 4.46 6.23 9.05
CA GLY A 123 3.20 5.49 9.09
C GLY A 123 1.99 6.23 8.50
N GLY A 124 1.87 7.53 8.75
CA GLY A 124 0.85 8.38 8.09
C GLY A 124 0.98 8.38 6.56
N PRO A 125 2.07 8.92 6.00
CA PRO A 125 2.27 8.95 4.55
C PRO A 125 2.33 7.55 3.91
N ALA A 126 2.79 6.51 4.62
CA ALA A 126 2.80 5.13 4.16
C ALA A 126 1.38 4.58 4.02
N ILE A 127 0.50 4.74 5.02
CA ILE A 127 -0.90 4.31 4.92
C ILE A 127 -1.64 5.09 3.82
N THR A 128 -1.38 6.40 3.68
CA THR A 128 -1.94 7.21 2.59
C THR A 128 -1.48 6.65 1.24
N ALA A 129 -0.18 6.42 1.03
CA ALA A 129 0.34 5.87 -0.21
C ALA A 129 -0.20 4.46 -0.51
N LEU A 130 -0.25 3.57 0.49
CA LEU A 130 -0.81 2.23 0.32
C LEU A 130 -2.30 2.27 -0.07
N THR A 131 -3.06 3.23 0.46
CA THR A 131 -4.49 3.38 0.15
C THR A 131 -4.73 3.97 -1.23
N PHE A 132 -4.02 5.05 -1.58
CA PHE A 132 -4.33 5.83 -2.78
C PHE A 132 -3.47 5.46 -3.98
N VAL A 133 -2.21 5.05 -3.79
CA VAL A 133 -1.33 4.60 -4.88
C VAL A 133 -1.43 3.09 -5.04
N SER A 134 -1.16 2.33 -3.99
CA SER A 134 -1.04 0.87 -4.11
C SER A 134 -2.40 0.20 -4.36
N LEU A 135 -3.42 0.58 -3.60
CA LEU A 135 -4.77 0.03 -3.74
C LEU A 135 -5.56 0.72 -4.87
N LEU A 136 -5.84 2.02 -4.75
CA LEU A 136 -6.65 2.74 -5.75
C LEU A 136 -5.91 2.84 -7.10
N GLY A 137 -4.66 3.31 -7.09
CA GLY A 137 -3.81 3.29 -8.28
C GLY A 137 -3.61 1.89 -8.83
N GLY A 138 -3.45 0.87 -7.98
CA GLY A 138 -3.33 -0.53 -8.41
C GLY A 138 -4.54 -1.08 -9.18
N MET A 139 -5.74 -0.48 -9.04
CA MET A 139 -6.89 -0.83 -9.90
C MET A 139 -6.66 -0.52 -11.37
N SER A 140 -5.65 0.28 -11.72
CA SER A 140 -5.24 0.48 -13.10
C SER A 140 -4.56 -0.73 -13.76
N SER A 141 -4.17 -1.76 -12.98
CA SER A 141 -3.73 -3.03 -13.53
C SER A 141 -4.90 -3.78 -14.16
N GLY A 142 -5.17 -3.52 -15.44
CA GLY A 142 -6.37 -3.99 -16.13
C GLY A 142 -6.54 -5.50 -16.11
N ARG A 143 -5.44 -6.24 -16.23
CA ARG A 143 -5.41 -7.70 -16.19
C ARG A 143 -5.71 -8.23 -14.78
N THR A 144 -5.02 -7.71 -13.77
CA THR A 144 -5.23 -8.12 -12.37
C THR A 144 -6.64 -7.80 -11.89
N VAL A 145 -7.23 -6.68 -12.33
CA VAL A 145 -8.61 -6.29 -12.01
C VAL A 145 -9.63 -7.34 -12.42
N GLU A 146 -9.43 -8.08 -13.50
CA GLU A 146 -10.36 -9.14 -13.90
C GLU A 146 -10.45 -10.24 -12.83
N THR A 147 -9.32 -10.60 -12.21
CA THR A 147 -9.33 -11.53 -11.07
C THR A 147 -10.05 -10.92 -9.88
N LEU A 148 -9.76 -9.66 -9.54
CA LEU A 148 -10.35 -8.99 -8.37
C LEU A 148 -11.87 -8.81 -8.50
N ASP A 149 -12.35 -8.45 -9.69
CA ASP A 149 -13.75 -8.22 -10.01
C ASP A 149 -14.64 -9.43 -9.71
N ARG A 150 -14.11 -10.65 -9.91
CA ARG A 150 -14.81 -11.93 -9.69
C ARG A 150 -14.82 -12.38 -8.24
N THR A 151 -14.01 -11.77 -7.38
CA THR A 151 -13.98 -12.13 -5.95
C THR A 151 -15.14 -11.50 -5.17
N GLY A 152 -15.79 -10.46 -5.69
CA GLY A 152 -16.88 -9.72 -5.02
C GLY A 152 -16.43 -8.83 -3.85
N GLY A 153 -15.21 -9.01 -3.33
CA GLY A 153 -14.70 -8.25 -2.18
C GLY A 153 -14.37 -6.77 -2.46
N PHE A 154 -14.60 -6.27 -3.68
CA PHE A 154 -14.50 -4.85 -4.05
C PHE A 154 -15.88 -4.20 -4.26
N ASN A 155 -16.96 -4.84 -3.82
CA ASN A 155 -18.25 -4.19 -3.72
C ASN A 155 -18.19 -3.07 -2.66
N ALA A 156 -18.77 -1.90 -2.96
CA ALA A 156 -18.74 -0.73 -2.07
C ALA A 156 -19.23 -1.01 -0.63
N ARG A 157 -20.14 -1.98 -0.44
CA ARG A 157 -20.67 -2.34 0.90
C ARG A 157 -19.66 -3.08 1.77
N VAL A 158 -18.68 -3.76 1.18
CA VAL A 158 -17.79 -4.71 1.88
C VAL A 158 -16.31 -4.39 1.73
N VAL A 159 -15.96 -3.55 0.75
CA VAL A 159 -14.57 -3.22 0.41
C VAL A 159 -13.80 -2.74 1.63
N ARG A 160 -14.36 -1.85 2.45
CA ARG A 160 -13.71 -1.34 3.67
C ARG A 160 -13.24 -2.44 4.61
N GLN A 161 -14.06 -3.48 4.83
CA GLN A 161 -13.67 -4.59 5.69
C GLN A 161 -12.51 -5.39 5.10
N ARG A 162 -12.56 -5.70 3.80
CA ARG A 162 -11.46 -6.37 3.09
C ARG A 162 -10.15 -5.57 3.16
N LEU A 163 -10.26 -4.24 3.08
CA LEU A 163 -9.09 -3.35 3.23
C LEU A 163 -8.50 -3.45 4.64
N LEU A 164 -9.34 -3.43 5.69
CA LEU A 164 -8.86 -3.58 7.07
C LEU A 164 -8.21 -4.94 7.33
N GLU A 165 -8.69 -6.02 6.70
CA GLU A 165 -8.04 -7.34 6.74
C GLU A 165 -6.64 -7.28 6.12
N THR A 166 -6.50 -6.65 4.94
CA THR A 166 -5.20 -6.45 4.27
C THR A 166 -4.26 -5.56 5.10
N THR A 167 -4.80 -4.49 5.68
CA THR A 167 -4.08 -3.61 6.61
C THR A 167 -3.55 -4.40 7.80
N GLN A 168 -4.33 -5.33 8.35
CA GLN A 168 -3.87 -6.14 9.48
C GLN A 168 -2.68 -7.04 9.11
N HIS A 169 -2.66 -7.65 7.92
CA HIS A 169 -1.48 -8.36 7.42
C HIS A 169 -0.27 -7.42 7.34
N THR A 170 -0.47 -6.24 6.74
CA THR A 170 0.59 -5.23 6.59
C THR A 170 1.15 -4.80 7.94
N LEU A 171 0.31 -4.48 8.93
CA LEU A 171 0.79 -4.12 10.27
C LEU A 171 1.51 -5.31 10.92
N GLY A 172 0.97 -6.53 10.78
CA GLY A 172 1.55 -7.76 11.31
C GLY A 172 2.98 -8.01 10.83
N VAL A 173 3.27 -7.85 9.53
CA VAL A 173 4.64 -8.05 9.00
C VAL A 173 5.61 -6.93 9.41
N HIS A 174 5.10 -5.75 9.80
CA HIS A 174 5.92 -4.64 10.30
C HIS A 174 6.05 -4.57 11.83
N LYS A 175 5.32 -5.41 12.58
CA LYS A 175 5.13 -5.28 14.03
C LYS A 175 6.46 -5.29 14.80
N ASP A 176 7.19 -6.39 14.67
CA ASP A 176 8.47 -6.70 15.29
C ASP A 176 9.04 -7.97 14.62
N ILE A 177 10.29 -8.31 14.94
CA ILE A 177 10.99 -9.45 14.35
C ILE A 177 10.33 -10.78 14.69
N GLU A 178 9.85 -10.94 15.92
CA GLU A 178 9.19 -12.17 16.36
C GLU A 178 7.87 -12.42 15.62
N SER A 179 7.19 -11.35 15.19
CA SER A 179 5.99 -11.45 14.35
C SER A 179 6.28 -12.03 12.96
N ILE A 180 7.43 -11.72 12.35
CA ILE A 180 7.72 -12.14 10.96
C ILE A 180 8.56 -13.42 10.87
N LYS A 181 9.26 -13.81 11.94
CA LYS A 181 9.94 -15.11 12.03
C LYS A 181 8.96 -16.29 11.98
N PRO A 182 9.43 -17.51 11.61
CA PRO A 182 8.60 -18.71 11.60
C PRO A 182 7.79 -18.90 12.90
N GLY A 183 6.48 -19.11 12.76
CA GLY A 183 5.53 -19.22 13.87
C GLY A 183 5.00 -17.88 14.43
N GLY A 184 5.53 -16.74 13.98
CA GLY A 184 5.06 -15.41 14.34
C GLY A 184 3.73 -15.00 13.68
N GLU A 185 3.08 -13.96 14.20
CA GLU A 185 1.77 -13.51 13.71
C GLU A 185 1.79 -13.05 12.23
N GLY A 186 2.75 -12.20 11.86
CA GLY A 186 2.96 -11.74 10.48
C GLY A 186 3.39 -12.87 9.54
N PHE A 187 4.18 -13.82 10.05
CA PHE A 187 4.52 -15.05 9.33
C PHE A 187 3.29 -15.88 9.00
N GLU A 188 2.50 -16.26 10.02
CA GLU A 188 1.29 -17.07 9.82
C GLU A 188 0.28 -16.36 8.93
N SER A 189 0.16 -15.04 9.09
CA SER A 189 -0.70 -14.20 8.24
C SER A 189 -0.27 -14.28 6.78
N SER A 190 1.03 -14.17 6.48
CA SER A 190 1.56 -14.29 5.11
C SER A 190 1.29 -15.67 4.50
N VAL A 191 1.46 -16.74 5.28
CA VAL A 191 1.17 -18.11 4.84
C VAL A 191 -0.33 -18.32 4.60
N ARG A 192 -1.20 -17.72 5.43
CA ARG A 192 -2.65 -17.73 5.20
C ARG A 192 -3.02 -17.04 3.89
N VAL A 193 -2.40 -15.92 3.57
CA VAL A 193 -2.62 -15.22 2.28
C VAL A 193 -2.11 -16.06 1.10
N ARG A 194 -0.94 -16.71 1.22
CA ARG A 194 -0.42 -17.67 0.21
C ARG A 194 -1.44 -18.77 -0.10
N LEU A 195 -2.01 -19.39 0.93
CA LEU A 195 -3.04 -20.42 0.82
C LEU A 195 -4.36 -19.87 0.26
N LEU A 196 -4.75 -18.65 0.66
CA LEU A 196 -5.89 -17.91 0.10
C LEU A 196 -5.77 -17.74 -1.42
N HIS A 197 -4.60 -17.33 -1.89
CA HIS A 197 -4.31 -17.16 -3.31
C HIS A 197 -4.43 -18.47 -4.09
N ALA A 198 -3.89 -19.57 -3.56
CA ALA A 198 -3.99 -20.88 -4.21
C ALA A 198 -5.44 -21.35 -4.39
N VAL A 199 -6.29 -21.21 -3.36
CA VAL A 199 -7.70 -21.59 -3.45
C VAL A 199 -8.48 -20.66 -4.38
N VAL A 200 -8.28 -19.34 -4.32
CA VAL A 200 -8.99 -18.40 -5.23
C VAL A 200 -8.63 -18.69 -6.68
N ARG A 201 -7.35 -18.96 -6.98
CA ARG A 201 -6.90 -19.38 -8.30
C ARG A 201 -7.64 -20.63 -8.79
N GLN A 202 -7.61 -21.71 -8.00
CA GLN A 202 -8.30 -22.95 -8.35
C GLN A 202 -9.81 -22.75 -8.56
N ARG A 203 -10.44 -21.92 -7.71
CA ARG A 203 -11.86 -21.63 -7.82
C ARG A 203 -12.19 -20.91 -9.12
N ILE A 204 -11.46 -19.86 -9.49
CA ILE A 204 -11.70 -19.12 -10.74
C ILE A 204 -11.46 -20.01 -11.95
N VAL A 205 -10.39 -20.81 -11.95
CA VAL A 205 -10.10 -21.76 -13.04
C VAL A 205 -11.26 -22.75 -13.21
N LYS A 206 -11.73 -23.37 -12.13
CA LYS A 206 -12.87 -24.30 -12.18
C LYS A 206 -14.15 -23.63 -12.70
N LEU A 207 -14.43 -22.40 -12.27
CA LEU A 207 -15.60 -21.65 -12.77
C LEU A 207 -15.47 -21.30 -14.25
N ALA A 208 -14.25 -21.03 -14.73
CA ALA A 208 -13.98 -20.80 -16.15
C ALA A 208 -14.14 -22.07 -16.99
N GLU A 209 -13.82 -23.25 -16.43
CA GLU A 209 -14.10 -24.54 -17.07
C GLU A 209 -15.62 -24.82 -17.16
N GLU A 210 -16.35 -24.54 -16.08
CA GLU A 210 -17.82 -24.68 -16.04
C GLU A 210 -18.54 -23.67 -16.96
N LYS A 211 -17.99 -22.45 -17.07
CA LYS A 211 -18.54 -21.35 -17.86
C LYS A 211 -17.41 -20.56 -18.55
N PRO A 212 -17.06 -20.86 -19.82
CA PRO A 212 -15.90 -20.27 -20.51
C PRO A 212 -15.89 -18.74 -20.63
N ASP A 213 -17.05 -18.09 -20.70
CA ASP A 213 -17.19 -16.63 -20.69
C ASP A 213 -17.00 -16.01 -19.30
N TYR A 214 -16.88 -16.83 -18.24
CA TYR A 214 -16.64 -16.36 -16.88
C TYR A 214 -15.28 -15.66 -16.77
N PHE A 215 -14.17 -16.26 -17.19
CA PHE A 215 -12.83 -15.67 -17.10
C PHE A 215 -11.95 -16.14 -18.28
N ASP A 216 -11.45 -15.19 -19.06
CA ASP A 216 -10.62 -15.47 -20.24
C ASP A 216 -9.15 -15.66 -19.86
N ILE A 217 -8.76 -16.90 -19.59
CA ILE A 217 -7.39 -17.28 -19.22
C ILE A 217 -6.39 -16.94 -20.34
N LYS A 218 -6.79 -17.05 -21.61
CA LYS A 218 -5.88 -16.76 -22.74
C LYS A 218 -5.52 -15.28 -22.79
N LYS A 219 -6.49 -14.43 -22.51
CA LYS A 219 -6.32 -12.97 -22.51
C LYS A 219 -5.67 -12.45 -21.22
N TYR A 220 -6.03 -13.01 -20.07
CA TYR A 220 -5.64 -12.46 -18.76
C TYR A 220 -4.57 -13.26 -18.01
N GLY A 221 -4.13 -14.40 -18.56
CA GLY A 221 -3.26 -15.35 -17.88
C GLY A 221 -4.00 -16.14 -16.80
N LEU A 222 -3.28 -16.96 -16.06
CA LEU A 222 -3.86 -17.65 -14.90
C LEU A 222 -4.20 -16.62 -13.80
N PRO A 223 -5.33 -16.76 -13.09
CA PRO A 223 -5.66 -15.84 -12.00
C PRO A 223 -4.63 -15.95 -10.88
N ILE A 224 -4.17 -14.81 -10.36
CA ILE A 224 -3.15 -14.78 -9.29
C ILE A 224 -1.88 -15.50 -9.75
N ASN A 225 -1.43 -15.21 -10.97
CA ASN A 225 -0.14 -15.71 -11.47
C ASN A 225 1.04 -14.96 -10.83
N ASP A 226 2.26 -15.39 -11.15
CA ASP A 226 3.46 -14.77 -10.57
C ASP A 226 3.58 -13.28 -10.92
N LEU A 227 3.17 -12.86 -12.12
CA LEU A 227 3.18 -11.44 -12.50
C LEU A 227 2.22 -10.61 -11.66
N ASP A 228 1.01 -11.12 -11.38
CA ASP A 228 0.05 -10.48 -10.46
C ASP A 228 0.61 -10.35 -9.05
N CYS A 229 1.25 -11.41 -8.55
CA CYS A 229 1.85 -11.44 -7.23
C CYS A 229 3.04 -10.48 -7.13
N ILE A 230 3.95 -10.48 -8.11
CA ILE A 230 5.08 -9.55 -8.22
C ILE A 230 4.56 -8.11 -8.27
N GLY A 231 3.56 -7.84 -9.12
CA GLY A 231 2.92 -6.52 -9.21
C GLY A 231 2.35 -6.06 -7.87
N THR A 232 1.66 -6.95 -7.16
CA THR A 232 1.14 -6.65 -5.82
C THR A 232 2.26 -6.40 -4.82
N ILE A 233 3.29 -7.25 -4.75
CA ILE A 233 4.44 -7.02 -3.86
C ILE A 233 5.14 -5.69 -4.19
N ALA A 234 5.28 -5.35 -5.47
CA ALA A 234 5.85 -4.08 -5.91
C ALA A 234 5.04 -2.88 -5.42
N THR A 235 3.71 -2.95 -5.41
CA THR A 235 2.89 -1.83 -4.91
C THR A 235 3.07 -1.58 -3.42
N PHE A 236 3.33 -2.61 -2.62
CA PHE A 236 3.63 -2.48 -1.18
C PHE A 236 5.09 -2.11 -0.87
N SER A 237 6.00 -2.42 -1.79
CA SER A 237 7.43 -2.21 -1.66
C SER A 237 7.91 -1.05 -2.53
N ALA A 238 8.40 -1.33 -3.73
CA ALA A 238 9.00 -0.39 -4.66
C ALA A 238 8.13 0.85 -4.95
N THR A 239 6.86 0.66 -5.30
CA THR A 239 5.96 1.78 -5.63
C THR A 239 5.76 2.72 -4.44
N LEU A 240 5.73 2.21 -3.21
CA LEU A 240 5.70 3.05 -2.02
C LEU A 240 6.95 3.94 -1.95
N LEU A 241 8.13 3.37 -2.20
CA LEU A 241 9.42 4.06 -2.07
C LEU A 241 9.65 5.11 -3.15
N TRP A 242 9.28 4.83 -4.40
CA TRP A 242 9.62 5.67 -5.55
C TRP A 242 8.45 6.49 -6.11
N ILE A 243 7.22 6.19 -5.73
CA ILE A 243 6.03 6.95 -6.16
C ILE A 243 5.28 7.50 -4.95
N GLY A 244 4.84 6.63 -4.04
CA GLY A 244 3.94 6.98 -2.94
C GLY A 244 4.51 8.02 -1.98
N LEU A 245 5.69 7.76 -1.42
CA LEU A 245 6.35 8.67 -0.48
C LEU A 245 6.88 9.94 -1.18
N PRO A 246 7.55 9.88 -2.35
CA PRO A 246 8.02 11.07 -3.06
C PRO A 246 6.91 12.03 -3.48
N ARG A 247 5.74 11.53 -3.92
CA ARG A 247 4.58 12.37 -4.25
C ARG A 247 3.98 13.08 -3.02
N GLN A 248 4.38 12.70 -1.82
CA GLN A 248 4.07 13.38 -0.55
C GLN A 248 5.25 14.21 0.00
N GLY A 249 6.35 14.33 -0.76
CA GLY A 249 7.55 15.07 -0.36
C GLY A 249 8.49 14.32 0.58
N ILE A 250 8.30 13.00 0.74
CA ILE A 250 9.13 12.16 1.60
C ILE A 250 10.15 11.39 0.77
N PHE A 251 11.43 11.56 1.08
CA PHE A 251 12.54 10.90 0.40
C PHE A 251 13.40 10.12 1.42
N LEU A 252 13.61 8.84 1.13
CA LEU A 252 14.32 7.92 2.02
C LEU A 252 15.83 7.94 1.76
N ARG A 253 16.60 7.59 2.78
CA ARG A 253 18.03 7.28 2.64
C ARG A 253 18.21 5.92 1.97
N GLN A 254 19.35 5.72 1.31
CA GLN A 254 19.63 4.45 0.62
C GLN A 254 19.56 3.22 1.53
N GLN A 255 20.03 3.34 2.78
CA GLN A 255 19.91 2.26 3.76
C GLN A 255 18.44 1.93 4.09
N GLU A 256 17.58 2.95 4.23
CA GLU A 256 16.15 2.73 4.50
C GLU A 256 15.47 2.02 3.32
N ILE A 257 15.86 2.36 2.09
CA ILE A 257 15.37 1.70 0.88
C ILE A 257 15.78 0.22 0.89
N ALA A 258 17.07 -0.07 1.06
CA ALA A 258 17.57 -1.45 1.09
C ALA A 258 16.92 -2.27 2.22
N ASP A 259 16.85 -1.72 3.44
CA ASP A 259 16.26 -2.39 4.60
C ASP A 259 14.76 -2.67 4.40
N TYR A 260 14.01 -1.72 3.83
CA TYR A 260 12.58 -1.92 3.53
C TYR A 260 12.35 -2.97 2.44
N LEU A 261 13.19 -2.99 1.40
CA LEU A 261 13.14 -4.01 0.36
C LEU A 261 13.51 -5.40 0.90
N ALA A 262 14.46 -5.50 1.84
CA ALA A 262 14.81 -6.77 2.49
C ALA A 262 13.60 -7.40 3.22
N LEU A 263 12.84 -6.58 3.96
CA LEU A 263 11.58 -7.01 4.58
C LEU A 263 10.60 -7.55 3.53
N TRP A 264 10.35 -6.80 2.46
CA TRP A 264 9.39 -7.22 1.44
C TRP A 264 9.88 -8.38 0.57
N ARG A 265 11.20 -8.56 0.41
CA ARG A 265 11.79 -9.75 -0.21
C ARG A 265 11.46 -10.99 0.60
N TYR A 266 11.55 -10.90 1.93
CA TYR A 266 11.16 -11.98 2.82
C TYR A 266 9.64 -12.23 2.85
N VAL A 267 8.82 -11.18 2.85
CA VAL A 267 7.36 -11.34 2.71
C VAL A 267 7.00 -12.02 1.38
N SER A 268 7.63 -11.61 0.27
CA SER A 268 7.45 -12.22 -1.06
C SER A 268 7.80 -13.72 -1.06
N TYR A 269 8.92 -14.09 -0.41
CA TYR A 269 9.30 -15.48 -0.18
C TYR A 269 8.23 -16.27 0.60
N LEU A 270 7.76 -15.75 1.74
CA LEU A 270 6.70 -16.38 2.53
C LEU A 270 5.39 -16.55 1.75
N MET A 271 5.11 -15.62 0.82
CA MET A 271 3.94 -15.65 -0.05
C MET A 271 4.10 -16.54 -1.28
N GLY A 272 5.24 -17.22 -1.46
CA GLY A 272 5.49 -18.09 -2.62
C GLY A 272 5.64 -17.33 -3.93
N THR A 273 6.05 -16.05 -3.87
CA THR A 273 6.19 -15.17 -5.04
C THR A 273 7.67 -15.05 -5.43
N PRO A 274 8.01 -14.94 -6.74
CA PRO A 274 9.38 -14.61 -7.14
C PRO A 274 9.86 -13.30 -6.50
N HIS A 275 11.06 -13.31 -5.93
CA HIS A 275 11.52 -12.27 -5.01
C HIS A 275 12.94 -11.75 -5.30
N ASP A 276 13.69 -12.36 -6.22
CA ASP A 276 15.07 -11.94 -6.50
C ASP A 276 15.17 -10.54 -7.11
N TRP A 277 14.11 -10.06 -7.76
CA TRP A 277 14.03 -8.68 -8.23
C TRP A 277 14.09 -7.66 -7.09
N LEU A 278 13.79 -8.04 -5.84
CA LEU A 278 13.93 -7.21 -4.64
C LEU A 278 15.33 -7.27 -4.01
N ALA A 279 16.28 -8.02 -4.59
CA ALA A 279 17.61 -8.21 -4.00
C ALA A 279 18.41 -6.90 -3.88
N THR A 280 18.19 -5.96 -4.80
CA THR A 280 18.86 -4.64 -4.78
C THR A 280 17.85 -3.52 -5.07
N PRO A 281 18.12 -2.29 -4.59
CA PRO A 281 17.32 -1.12 -4.97
C PRO A 281 17.18 -0.93 -6.49
N GLU A 282 18.24 -1.19 -7.25
CA GLU A 282 18.29 -1.01 -8.69
C GLU A 282 17.38 -1.99 -9.42
N THR A 283 17.45 -3.28 -9.08
CA THR A 283 16.57 -4.31 -9.65
C THR A 283 15.12 -4.11 -9.22
N ALA A 284 14.89 -3.66 -7.98
CA ALA A 284 13.55 -3.43 -7.46
C ALA A 284 12.87 -2.27 -8.18
N LYS A 285 13.61 -1.19 -8.39
CA LYS A 285 13.14 -0.02 -9.13
C LYS A 285 12.88 -0.35 -10.60
N ALA A 286 13.81 -1.05 -11.26
CA ALA A 286 13.64 -1.46 -12.66
C ALA A 286 12.43 -2.37 -12.85
N MET A 287 12.18 -3.32 -11.94
CA MET A 287 10.98 -4.17 -11.98
C MET A 287 9.69 -3.34 -11.80
N MET A 288 9.67 -2.40 -10.85
CA MET A 288 8.52 -1.48 -10.70
C MET A 288 8.27 -0.70 -11.99
N GLU A 289 9.31 -0.12 -12.58
CA GLU A 289 9.25 0.64 -13.83
C GLU A 289 8.77 -0.24 -15.02
N SER A 290 9.23 -1.48 -15.11
CA SER A 290 8.74 -2.47 -16.07
C SER A 290 7.26 -2.80 -15.91
N LEU A 291 6.81 -3.01 -14.67
CA LEU A 291 5.40 -3.27 -14.36
C LEU A 291 4.50 -2.08 -14.69
N LEU A 292 4.99 -0.85 -14.51
CA LEU A 292 4.26 0.36 -14.91
C LEU A 292 3.94 0.33 -16.41
N VAL A 293 4.89 -0.10 -17.23
CA VAL A 293 4.71 -0.18 -18.70
C VAL A 293 3.86 -1.39 -19.09
N SER A 294 4.04 -2.53 -18.44
CA SER A 294 3.37 -3.77 -18.85
C SER A 294 1.91 -3.85 -18.39
N GLU A 295 1.62 -3.46 -17.14
CA GLU A 295 0.36 -3.77 -16.47
C GLU A 295 -0.61 -2.59 -16.36
N ILE A 296 -0.14 -1.33 -16.34
CA ILE A 296 -0.99 -0.15 -16.11
C ILE A 296 -1.76 0.19 -17.39
N LYS A 297 -2.87 -0.52 -17.56
CA LYS A 297 -3.78 -0.47 -18.71
C LYS A 297 -5.23 -0.45 -18.19
N PRO A 298 -5.72 0.70 -17.71
CA PRO A 298 -7.05 0.80 -17.12
C PRO A 298 -8.16 0.28 -18.04
N THR A 299 -9.15 -0.36 -17.44
CA THR A 299 -10.37 -0.82 -18.13
C THR A 299 -11.59 -0.18 -17.51
N LYS A 300 -12.77 -0.40 -18.11
CA LYS A 300 -14.05 0.00 -17.48
C LYS A 300 -14.19 -0.57 -16.06
N LYS A 301 -13.74 -1.81 -15.83
CA LYS A 301 -13.76 -2.44 -14.51
C LYS A 301 -12.80 -1.76 -13.54
N SER A 302 -11.63 -1.31 -14.01
CA SER A 302 -10.70 -0.50 -13.20
C SER A 302 -11.42 0.70 -12.59
N GLY A 303 -12.16 1.44 -13.42
CA GLY A 303 -12.94 2.58 -12.94
C GLY A 303 -14.06 2.20 -11.97
N THR A 304 -14.75 1.08 -12.21
CA THR A 304 -15.77 0.55 -11.28
C THR A 304 -15.19 0.23 -9.91
N LEU A 305 -14.12 -0.56 -9.85
CA LEU A 305 -13.50 -0.99 -8.59
C LEU A 305 -12.89 0.21 -7.84
N ALA A 306 -12.21 1.11 -8.55
CA ALA A 306 -11.67 2.33 -7.95
C ALA A 306 -12.77 3.20 -7.32
N ASN A 307 -13.88 3.42 -8.02
CA ASN A 307 -15.00 4.19 -7.49
C ASN A 307 -15.68 3.49 -6.31
N ASN A 308 -15.76 2.16 -6.30
CA ASN A 308 -16.29 1.41 -5.17
C ASN A 308 -15.44 1.53 -3.91
N ILE A 309 -14.10 1.54 -4.05
CA ILE A 309 -13.19 1.79 -2.94
C ILE A 309 -13.46 3.17 -2.34
N ILE A 310 -13.55 4.22 -3.18
CA ILE A 310 -13.84 5.58 -2.72
C ILE A 310 -15.19 5.63 -2.00
N THR A 311 -16.24 5.04 -2.58
CA THR A 311 -17.57 4.98 -1.97
C THR A 311 -17.57 4.21 -0.64
N GLY A 312 -16.81 3.12 -0.54
CA GLY A 312 -16.71 2.33 0.68
C GLY A 312 -15.89 2.98 1.79
N LEU A 313 -15.04 3.96 1.46
CA LEU A 313 -14.24 4.72 2.42
C LEU A 313 -14.88 6.07 2.80
N GLU A 314 -15.72 6.62 1.93
CA GLU A 314 -16.38 7.92 2.12
C GLU A 314 -17.19 7.95 3.43
N ALA A 315 -16.96 9.00 4.22
CA ALA A 315 -17.64 9.25 5.48
C ALA A 315 -17.58 8.08 6.49
N GLN A 316 -16.54 7.23 6.38
CA GLN A 316 -16.30 6.14 7.31
C GLN A 316 -15.20 6.48 8.33
N PRO A 317 -15.25 5.89 9.54
CA PRO A 317 -14.18 6.04 10.52
C PRO A 317 -12.86 5.45 10.00
N PRO A 318 -11.70 5.93 10.51
CA PRO A 318 -11.56 6.90 11.61
C PRO A 318 -11.63 8.37 11.15
N THR A 319 -11.44 8.63 9.86
CA THR A 319 -11.21 9.99 9.34
C THR A 319 -12.51 10.70 8.97
N TYR A 320 -13.55 9.94 8.59
CA TYR A 320 -14.79 10.44 8.02
C TYR A 320 -14.57 11.35 6.80
N ALA A 321 -13.50 11.09 6.03
CA ALA A 321 -13.12 11.87 4.86
C ALA A 321 -14.28 12.00 3.84
N SER A 322 -14.45 13.19 3.26
CA SER A 322 -15.38 13.36 2.13
C SER A 322 -14.84 12.73 0.87
N ARG A 323 -15.74 12.40 -0.07
CA ARG A 323 -15.35 11.96 -1.41
C ARG A 323 -14.45 12.95 -2.14
N GLY A 324 -14.71 14.26 -2.01
CA GLY A 324 -13.89 15.30 -2.64
C GLY A 324 -12.44 15.21 -2.21
N PHE A 325 -12.21 15.05 -0.89
CA PHE A 325 -10.88 14.84 -0.33
C PHE A 325 -10.24 13.53 -0.80
N LEU A 326 -10.98 12.41 -0.80
CA LEU A 326 -10.48 11.12 -1.29
C LEU A 326 -10.11 11.17 -2.79
N ASN A 327 -10.91 11.86 -3.61
CA ASN A 327 -10.60 12.10 -5.02
C ASN A 327 -9.34 12.96 -5.15
N ALA A 328 -9.18 14.01 -4.33
CA ALA A 328 -8.02 14.87 -4.36
C ALA A 328 -6.72 14.13 -4.02
N GLU A 329 -6.75 13.27 -2.99
CA GLU A 329 -5.62 12.37 -2.66
C GLU A 329 -5.27 11.48 -3.85
N THR A 330 -6.29 10.88 -4.48
CA THR A 330 -6.08 9.97 -5.61
C THR A 330 -5.47 10.71 -6.81
N TYR A 331 -5.96 11.90 -7.14
CA TYR A 331 -5.43 12.75 -8.22
C TYR A 331 -4.00 13.20 -7.94
N TRP A 332 -3.74 13.67 -6.72
CA TRP A 332 -2.42 14.13 -6.31
C TRP A 332 -1.38 13.02 -6.41
N LEU A 333 -1.74 11.81 -5.97
CA LEU A 333 -0.82 10.69 -5.85
C LEU A 333 -0.71 9.82 -7.09
N ASN A 334 -1.67 9.85 -8.02
CA ASN A 334 -1.64 9.02 -9.24
C ASN A 334 -1.50 9.81 -10.54
N GLY A 335 -1.75 11.12 -10.52
CA GLY A 335 -1.78 11.96 -11.71
C GLY A 335 -3.16 12.03 -12.36
N SER A 336 -3.41 13.12 -13.08
CA SER A 336 -4.72 13.44 -13.64
C SER A 336 -5.15 12.51 -14.77
N GLU A 337 -4.21 12.09 -15.63
CA GLU A 337 -4.49 11.23 -16.79
C GLU A 337 -5.03 9.87 -16.32
N LEU A 338 -4.34 9.21 -15.39
CA LEU A 338 -4.75 7.91 -14.87
C LEU A 338 -6.11 7.98 -14.15
N CYS A 339 -6.34 9.05 -13.38
CA CYS A 339 -7.59 9.25 -12.68
C CYS A 339 -8.77 9.48 -13.64
N GLN A 340 -8.54 10.16 -14.77
CA GLN A 340 -9.54 10.34 -15.82
C GLN A 340 -9.87 9.02 -16.51
N GLU A 341 -8.89 8.19 -16.82
CA GLU A 341 -9.12 6.85 -17.40
C GLU A 341 -9.91 5.93 -16.46
N MET A 342 -9.69 6.05 -15.15
CA MET A 342 -10.47 5.34 -14.13
C MET A 342 -11.81 6.03 -13.80
N ASN A 343 -12.19 7.08 -14.52
CA ASN A 343 -13.42 7.83 -14.31
C ASN A 343 -13.60 8.30 -12.85
N ILE A 344 -12.53 8.83 -12.26
CA ILE A 344 -12.56 9.44 -10.94
C ILE A 344 -12.90 10.92 -11.10
N GLU A 345 -13.92 11.37 -10.36
CA GLU A 345 -14.40 12.75 -10.39
C GLU A 345 -13.28 13.74 -10.00
N LYS A 346 -13.12 14.79 -10.81
CA LYS A 346 -12.07 15.79 -10.62
C LYS A 346 -12.26 16.53 -9.28
N PRO A 347 -11.22 16.66 -8.45
CA PRO A 347 -11.32 17.31 -7.16
C PRO A 347 -11.50 18.83 -7.30
N SER A 348 -12.08 19.44 -6.25
CA SER A 348 -12.12 20.89 -6.14
C SER A 348 -10.74 21.47 -5.79
N LEU A 349 -10.57 22.78 -6.02
CA LEU A 349 -9.37 23.48 -5.55
C LEU A 349 -9.24 23.42 -4.02
N TYR A 350 -10.36 23.48 -3.30
CA TYR A 350 -10.38 23.37 -1.85
C TYR A 350 -9.81 22.03 -1.38
N ASP A 351 -10.31 20.93 -1.92
CA ASP A 351 -9.84 19.58 -1.54
C ASP A 351 -8.35 19.39 -1.88
N THR A 352 -7.93 19.93 -3.02
CA THR A 352 -6.51 19.90 -3.45
C THR A 352 -5.62 20.65 -2.46
N VAL A 353 -6.05 21.82 -1.96
CA VAL A 353 -5.30 22.59 -0.94
C VAL A 353 -5.20 21.83 0.38
N LEU A 354 -6.23 21.07 0.77
CA LEU A 354 -6.16 20.22 1.97
C LEU A 354 -5.10 19.11 1.82
N VAL A 355 -5.01 18.47 0.66
CA VAL A 355 -3.99 17.44 0.39
C VAL A 355 -2.57 18.03 0.45
N ILE A 356 -2.37 19.24 -0.09
CA ILE A 356 -1.11 19.97 0.04
C ILE A 356 -0.77 20.18 1.52
N GLY A 357 -1.75 20.60 2.33
CA GLY A 357 -1.54 20.79 3.76
C GLY A 357 -1.20 19.50 4.51
N GLN A 358 -1.83 18.39 4.16
CA GLN A 358 -1.48 17.07 4.69
C GLN A 358 -0.05 16.67 4.31
N CYS A 359 0.36 16.86 3.05
CA CYS A 359 1.72 16.55 2.61
C CYS A 359 2.76 17.40 3.36
N LEU A 360 2.50 18.70 3.55
CA LEU A 360 3.38 19.58 4.34
C LEU A 360 3.49 19.11 5.79
N PHE A 361 2.38 18.69 6.40
CA PHE A 361 2.38 18.12 7.74
C PHE A 361 3.23 16.84 7.82
N PHE A 362 3.06 15.92 6.87
CA PHE A 362 3.86 14.70 6.79
C PHE A 362 5.34 15.00 6.63
N MET A 363 5.70 15.93 5.74
CA MET A 363 7.09 16.36 5.56
C MET A 363 7.68 16.90 6.86
N ILE A 364 7.00 17.85 7.52
CA ILE A 364 7.50 18.49 8.73
C ILE A 364 7.69 17.47 9.84
N THR A 365 6.66 16.68 10.13
CA THR A 365 6.72 15.67 11.19
C THR A 365 7.80 14.62 10.91
N SER A 366 7.86 14.11 9.68
CA SER A 366 8.84 13.07 9.29
C SER A 366 10.28 13.58 9.38
N TYR A 367 10.59 14.76 8.84
CA TYR A 367 11.97 15.26 8.86
C TYR A 367 12.36 15.80 10.23
N TYR A 368 11.43 16.40 10.98
CA TYR A 368 11.71 16.92 12.32
C TYR A 368 12.01 15.79 13.32
N ASN A 369 11.18 14.73 13.35
CA ASN A 369 11.42 13.60 14.25
C ASN A 369 12.77 12.91 13.96
N ARG A 370 13.21 12.91 12.70
CA ARG A 370 14.50 12.34 12.28
C ARG A 370 15.73 13.16 12.67
N LEU A 371 15.57 14.39 13.15
CA LEU A 371 16.70 15.22 13.58
C LEU A 371 17.39 14.64 14.82
N ILE A 372 16.63 13.97 15.69
CA ILE A 372 17.14 13.43 16.96
C ILE A 372 16.71 11.97 17.09
N PRO A 373 17.65 11.01 17.27
CA PRO A 373 17.33 9.57 17.31
C PRO A 373 16.27 9.19 18.36
N SER A 374 16.28 9.83 19.53
CA SER A 374 15.27 9.55 20.57
C SER A 374 13.87 10.04 20.21
N TRP A 375 13.75 11.12 19.43
CA TRP A 375 12.47 11.61 18.93
C TRP A 375 11.91 10.66 17.87
N ASP A 376 12.75 10.21 16.95
CA ASP A 376 12.39 9.22 15.93
C ASP A 376 11.88 7.92 16.55
N GLU A 377 12.62 7.36 17.52
CA GLU A 377 12.21 6.13 18.21
C GLU A 377 10.92 6.30 19.01
N ASN A 378 10.72 7.45 19.68
CA ASN A 378 9.46 7.72 20.38
C ASN A 378 8.29 7.92 19.41
N HIS A 379 8.53 8.57 18.28
CA HIS A 379 7.54 8.72 17.21
C HIS A 379 7.13 7.37 16.63
N ILE A 380 8.08 6.49 16.31
CA ILE A 380 7.85 5.12 15.84
C ILE A 380 6.94 4.35 16.81
N LYS A 381 7.26 4.39 18.12
CA LYS A 381 6.44 3.73 19.15
C LYS A 381 5.03 4.29 19.22
N LEU A 382 4.89 5.62 19.17
CA LEU A 382 3.60 6.29 19.19
C LEU A 382 2.75 5.95 17.97
N VAL A 383 3.31 6.07 16.77
CA VAL A 383 2.60 5.78 15.50
C VAL A 383 2.18 4.33 15.45
N ARG A 384 3.06 3.39 15.85
CA ARG A 384 2.72 1.96 15.97
C ARG A 384 1.49 1.77 16.85
N LYS A 385 1.52 2.30 18.07
CA LYS A 385 0.41 2.18 19.02
C LYS A 385 -0.90 2.77 18.45
N VAL A 386 -0.84 3.97 17.88
CA VAL A 386 -2.01 4.68 17.36
C VAL A 386 -2.64 3.93 16.18
N LEU A 387 -1.83 3.46 15.22
CA LEU A 387 -2.34 2.75 14.05
C LEU A 387 -2.94 1.39 14.43
N TYR A 388 -2.32 0.62 15.32
CA TYR A 388 -2.90 -0.62 15.83
C TYR A 388 -4.22 -0.38 16.56
N ASP A 389 -4.27 0.62 17.44
CA ASP A 389 -5.49 0.98 18.16
C ASP A 389 -6.63 1.32 17.19
N ILE A 390 -6.36 2.15 16.19
CA ILE A 390 -7.39 2.69 15.31
C ILE A 390 -7.82 1.69 14.22
N LEU A 391 -6.89 0.92 13.65
CA LEU A 391 -7.16 0.08 12.49
C LEU A 391 -7.44 -1.38 12.86
N VAL A 392 -6.95 -1.84 14.02
CA VAL A 392 -7.07 -3.26 14.43
C VAL A 392 -7.94 -3.42 15.67
N HIS A 393 -7.62 -2.75 16.79
CA HIS A 393 -8.19 -3.13 18.09
C HIS A 393 -9.54 -2.46 18.40
N LYS A 394 -9.71 -1.16 18.13
CA LYS A 394 -10.87 -0.38 18.60
C LYS A 394 -11.95 -0.30 17.53
N LYS A 395 -12.97 -1.17 17.61
CA LYS A 395 -14.11 -1.20 16.68
C LYS A 395 -14.86 0.15 16.67
N GLU A 396 -14.98 0.80 17.83
CA GLU A 396 -15.58 2.12 17.99
C GLU A 396 -14.84 3.24 17.26
N LYS A 397 -13.55 3.04 16.95
CA LYS A 397 -12.73 3.97 16.14
C LYS A 397 -12.65 3.55 14.67
N GLY A 398 -13.41 2.54 14.26
CA GLY A 398 -13.39 2.00 12.90
C GLY A 398 -12.41 0.85 12.69
N GLY A 399 -11.74 0.36 13.74
CA GLY A 399 -10.87 -0.80 13.64
C GLY A 399 -11.65 -2.09 13.35
N LEU A 400 -10.93 -3.13 12.92
CA LEU A 400 -11.55 -4.42 12.61
C LEU A 400 -12.16 -5.09 13.85
N GLY A 401 -11.55 -4.91 15.01
CA GLY A 401 -12.00 -5.44 16.30
C GLY A 401 -11.72 -6.93 16.52
N TYR A 402 -11.13 -7.61 15.53
CA TYR A 402 -10.76 -9.03 15.60
C TYR A 402 -9.49 -9.31 14.80
N GLN A 403 -8.85 -10.47 15.08
CA GLN A 403 -7.74 -10.96 14.29
C GLN A 403 -8.25 -11.66 13.02
N ALA A 404 -7.95 -11.09 11.86
CA ALA A 404 -8.25 -11.62 10.54
C ALA A 404 -7.54 -12.97 10.35
N LYS A 405 -8.35 -14.02 10.18
CA LYS A 405 -7.86 -15.34 9.82
C LYS A 405 -7.78 -15.55 8.30
N PHE A 406 -8.06 -14.49 7.52
CA PHE A 406 -8.18 -14.53 6.05
C PHE A 406 -9.07 -15.69 5.58
N ASN A 407 -10.17 -15.88 6.30
CA ASN A 407 -11.16 -16.90 5.97
C ASN A 407 -11.70 -16.63 4.57
N PHE A 408 -11.98 -17.67 3.79
CA PHE A 408 -12.58 -17.61 2.45
C PHE A 408 -14.00 -17.05 2.47
N LYS A 409 -14.11 -15.75 2.73
CA LYS A 409 -15.37 -15.05 2.92
C LYS A 409 -15.93 -14.54 1.60
N TRP A 410 -15.03 -14.15 0.69
CA TRP A 410 -15.34 -13.61 -0.64
C TRP A 410 -15.01 -14.65 -1.70
N VAL A 411 -15.86 -15.68 -1.80
CA VAL A 411 -15.66 -16.81 -2.72
C VAL A 411 -16.24 -16.44 -4.08
N PRO A 412 -15.46 -16.56 -5.18
CA PRO A 412 -15.98 -16.43 -6.52
C PRO A 412 -17.14 -17.41 -6.78
N ASP A 413 -18.21 -16.90 -7.36
CA ASP A 413 -19.40 -17.67 -7.74
C ASP A 413 -19.97 -17.18 -9.08
N LEU A 414 -20.91 -17.94 -9.64
CA LEU A 414 -21.55 -17.62 -10.93
C LEU A 414 -22.70 -16.60 -10.80
N GLN A 415 -23.24 -16.37 -9.60
CA GLN A 415 -24.37 -15.46 -9.37
C GLN A 415 -23.89 -14.00 -9.32
N ASN A 416 -22.71 -13.76 -8.74
CA ASN A 416 -22.03 -12.48 -8.64
C ASN A 416 -20.75 -12.50 -9.47
N ALA A 417 -20.89 -12.80 -10.77
CA ALA A 417 -19.76 -13.00 -11.67
C ALA A 417 -18.87 -11.75 -11.87
N THR A 418 -19.41 -10.57 -11.59
CA THR A 418 -18.69 -9.28 -11.65
C THR A 418 -19.14 -8.38 -10.52
N THR A 419 -18.25 -7.51 -10.06
CA THR A 419 -18.55 -6.51 -9.04
C THR A 419 -19.30 -5.33 -9.67
N PRO A 420 -20.56 -5.06 -9.28
CA PRO A 420 -21.29 -3.92 -9.82
C PRO A 420 -20.72 -2.60 -9.29
N LEU A 421 -20.98 -1.51 -10.03
CA LEU A 421 -20.74 -0.16 -9.50
C LEU A 421 -21.65 0.07 -8.29
N GLY A 422 -21.04 0.45 -7.18
CA GLY A 422 -21.71 0.68 -5.92
C GLY A 422 -22.59 1.93 -5.98
N GLU A 423 -23.84 1.77 -5.56
CA GLU A 423 -24.73 2.89 -5.31
C GLU A 423 -24.35 3.55 -3.97
N ARG A 424 -24.44 4.88 -3.92
CA ARG A 424 -24.29 5.60 -2.66
C ARG A 424 -25.45 5.23 -1.75
N ALA A 425 -25.19 5.00 -0.46
CA ALA A 425 -26.25 4.65 0.48
C ALA A 425 -27.28 5.80 0.57
N PRO A 426 -28.59 5.53 0.45
CA PRO A 426 -29.62 6.55 0.64
C PRO A 426 -29.50 7.15 2.05
N GLY A 427 -29.28 8.47 2.14
CA GLY A 427 -29.02 9.17 3.41
C GLY A 427 -27.58 9.64 3.62
N GLN A 428 -26.62 9.21 2.78
CA GLN A 428 -25.36 9.93 2.54
C GLN A 428 -25.60 11.10 1.57
N THR A 429 -26.64 11.90 1.81
CA THR A 429 -26.86 13.13 1.06
C THR A 429 -25.65 14.03 1.28
N GLN A 430 -25.05 14.46 0.17
CA GLN A 430 -24.10 15.56 0.12
C GLN A 430 -24.60 16.69 1.04
N LYS A 431 -23.95 16.87 2.18
CA LYS A 431 -23.93 18.18 2.83
C LYS A 431 -22.84 19.00 2.13
N THR A 432 -23.00 19.25 0.84
CA THR A 432 -22.19 20.16 0.02
C THR A 432 -22.48 21.64 0.37
N GLY A 433 -22.52 21.94 1.65
CA GLY A 433 -22.40 23.31 2.13
C GLY A 433 -20.94 23.58 2.45
N ALA A 434 -20.39 24.67 1.93
CA ALA A 434 -19.00 25.14 2.10
C ALA A 434 -18.53 25.34 3.57
N PHE A 435 -19.32 24.93 4.58
CA PHE A 435 -19.08 25.18 6.00
C PHE A 435 -19.37 23.98 6.94
N ARG A 436 -19.60 22.76 6.43
CA ARG A 436 -19.72 21.55 7.28
C ARG A 436 -18.69 20.47 6.89
N HIS A 437 -17.42 20.79 7.13
CA HIS A 437 -16.28 19.88 6.93
C HIS A 437 -16.29 18.69 7.91
N SER A 438 -15.82 17.54 7.41
CA SER A 438 -15.56 16.32 8.19
C SER A 438 -14.45 16.54 9.23
N GLY A 439 -14.33 15.62 10.21
CA GLY A 439 -13.34 15.72 11.29
C GLY A 439 -11.89 15.78 10.79
N ILE A 440 -11.55 15.00 9.76
CA ILE A 440 -10.20 15.03 9.19
C ILE A 440 -9.93 16.31 8.39
N GLU A 441 -10.89 16.83 7.63
CA GLU A 441 -10.71 18.08 6.87
C GLU A 441 -10.50 19.27 7.80
N ARG A 442 -11.22 19.31 8.93
CA ARG A 442 -10.96 20.30 9.99
C ARG A 442 -9.56 20.15 10.56
N THR A 443 -9.12 18.91 10.81
CA THR A 443 -7.78 18.63 11.33
C THR A 443 -6.69 18.99 10.32
N ALA A 444 -6.90 18.71 9.03
CA ALA A 444 -6.01 19.09 7.94
C ALA A 444 -5.94 20.62 7.81
N LEU A 445 -7.07 21.31 7.91
CA LEU A 445 -7.15 22.77 7.86
C LEU A 445 -6.47 23.44 9.07
N THR A 446 -6.69 22.93 10.29
CA THR A 446 -5.99 23.44 11.48
C THR A 446 -4.50 23.17 11.41
N THR A 447 -4.10 22.00 10.92
CA THR A 447 -2.70 21.63 10.71
C THR A 447 -2.04 22.52 9.67
N LEU A 448 -2.72 22.80 8.56
CA LEU A 448 -2.26 23.70 7.51
C LEU A 448 -2.07 25.12 8.06
N ALA A 449 -3.04 25.63 8.82
CA ALA A 449 -2.95 26.95 9.45
C ALA A 449 -1.79 27.03 10.45
N PHE A 450 -1.66 26.03 11.34
CA PHE A 450 -0.57 25.96 12.31
C PHE A 450 0.80 25.84 11.63
N THR A 451 0.91 24.99 10.62
CA THR A 451 2.12 24.82 9.81
C THR A 451 2.51 26.13 9.12
N GLY A 452 1.53 26.82 8.53
CA GLY A 452 1.75 28.14 7.93
C GLY A 452 2.29 29.16 8.94
N VAL A 453 1.75 29.17 10.16
CA VAL A 453 2.24 30.03 11.25
C VAL A 453 3.66 29.66 11.66
N VAL A 454 3.96 28.37 11.89
CA VAL A 454 5.30 27.92 12.30
C VAL A 454 6.34 28.22 11.23
N LEU A 455 6.04 27.96 9.95
CA LEU A 455 6.91 28.31 8.82
C LEU A 455 7.11 29.83 8.70
N GLY A 456 6.05 30.62 8.88
CA GLY A 456 6.14 32.07 8.90
C GLY A 456 7.04 32.59 10.03
N LEU A 457 6.90 32.06 11.24
CA LEU A 457 7.70 32.44 12.40
C LEU A 457 9.17 32.01 12.27
N THR A 458 9.44 30.82 11.73
CA THR A 458 10.81 30.36 11.47
C THR A 458 11.48 31.17 10.36
N ALA A 459 10.76 31.51 9.28
CA ALA A 459 11.26 32.41 8.24
C ALA A 459 11.57 33.82 8.78
N LEU A 460 10.67 34.38 9.60
CA LEU A 460 10.89 35.67 10.27
C LEU A 460 12.06 35.63 11.26
N GLY A 461 12.20 34.54 12.01
CA GLY A 461 13.33 34.31 12.92
C GLY A 461 14.65 34.20 12.16
N GLY A 462 14.70 33.41 11.09
CA GLY A 462 15.87 33.28 10.22
C GLY A 462 16.24 34.62 9.57
N PHE A 463 15.27 35.37 9.07
CA PHE A 463 15.48 36.72 8.54
C PHE A 463 16.05 37.67 9.61
N ARG A 464 15.54 37.61 10.85
CA ARG A 464 16.07 38.42 11.96
C ARG A 464 17.49 38.02 12.37
N VAL A 465 17.82 36.74 12.37
CA VAL A 465 19.18 36.26 12.66
C VAL A 465 20.14 36.70 11.57
N ILE A 466 19.80 36.49 10.29
CA ILE A 466 20.62 36.91 9.14
C ILE A 466 20.84 38.43 9.14
N THR A 467 19.78 39.21 9.36
CA THR A 467 19.90 40.68 9.42
C THR A 467 20.68 41.16 10.64
N SER A 468 20.58 40.49 11.79
CA SER A 468 21.39 40.80 12.97
C SER A 468 22.86 40.45 12.76
N PHE A 469 23.15 39.32 12.11
CA PHE A 469 24.50 38.90 11.74
C PHE A 469 25.11 39.85 10.70
N GLY A 470 24.32 40.28 9.70
CA GLY A 470 24.73 41.28 8.72
C GLY A 470 25.06 42.63 9.37
N LYS A 471 24.26 43.08 10.34
CA LYS A 471 24.56 44.28 11.15
C LYS A 471 25.79 44.14 12.03
N LEU A 472 26.05 42.94 12.56
CA LEU A 472 27.24 42.66 13.36
C LEU A 472 28.51 42.69 12.49
N ILE A 473 28.43 42.11 11.29
CA ILE A 473 29.52 42.15 10.29
C ILE A 473 29.77 43.58 9.83
N SER A 474 28.73 44.36 9.48
CA SER A 474 28.92 45.76 9.06
C SER A 474 29.56 46.61 10.16
N ARG A 475 29.13 46.43 11.42
CA ARG A 475 29.67 47.17 12.57
C ARG A 475 31.13 46.81 12.88
N ASN A 476 31.55 45.58 12.58
CA ASN A 476 32.95 45.17 12.69
C ASN A 476 33.80 45.68 11.51
N LEU A 477 33.24 45.77 10.30
CA LEU A 477 33.89 46.40 9.16
C LEU A 477 34.12 47.91 9.38
N ASP A 478 33.16 48.61 9.97
CA ASP A 478 33.29 50.03 10.36
C ASP A 478 34.38 50.24 11.44
N TRP A 479 34.62 49.23 12.30
CA TRP A 479 35.69 49.25 13.29
C TRP A 479 37.07 49.04 12.65
N VAL A 480 37.17 48.18 11.64
CA VAL A 480 38.42 47.94 10.89
C VAL A 480 38.82 49.19 10.08
N SER A 481 37.85 49.93 9.52
CA SER A 481 38.12 51.21 8.85
C SER A 481 38.38 52.38 9.80
N ALA A 482 37.99 52.29 11.08
CA ALA A 482 38.29 53.29 12.11
C ALA A 482 39.65 53.07 12.80
N VAL A 483 40.20 51.86 12.79
CA VAL A 483 41.45 51.49 13.48
C VAL A 483 42.69 51.49 12.56
N ILE A 484 42.50 51.58 11.24
CA ILE A 484 43.60 51.70 10.26
C ILE A 484 43.50 53.07 9.56
N PRO A 485 44.25 54.10 9.99
CA PRO A 485 44.36 55.33 9.22
C PRO A 485 45.10 55.01 7.92
N ILE A 486 44.47 55.31 6.78
CA ILE A 486 45.11 55.30 5.46
C ILE A 486 46.05 56.51 5.40
N SER A 487 47.24 56.41 5.98
CA SER A 487 48.29 57.44 5.85
C SER A 487 49.72 56.88 5.97
N THR A 488 49.97 55.69 5.44
CA THR A 488 51.34 55.22 5.18
C THR A 488 51.34 54.37 3.91
N LEU A 489 51.44 55.03 2.75
CA LEU A 489 51.95 54.49 1.48
C LEU A 489 52.17 55.71 0.57
N ALA A 490 53.35 56.32 0.73
CA ALA A 490 53.98 57.23 -0.22
C ALA A 490 55.40 56.73 -0.44
#